data_AF-A0A536TIN2-F1
#
_entry.id   AF-A0A536TIN2-F1
#
_cell.length_a   1.000
_cell.length_b   1.000
_cell.length_c   1.000
_cell.angle_alpha   90.00
_cell.angle_beta   90.00
_cell.angle_gamma   90.00
#
_symmetry.space_group_name_H-M   'P 1'
#
loop_
_entity.id
_entity.type
_entity.pdbx_description
1 polymer ?
#
loop_
_entity_poly.entity_id
_entity_poly.type
_entity_poly.pdbx_seq_one_letter_code
_entity_poly.pdbx_strand_id
1 'polypeptide(L)'
;FDARGLAMIDVDVEQSNAATRLSPDDPWVRWAIASLERTSGKRVALLPNLGGTLPNDAFAEVLGLPTIWIPHSYPGCSQHAPDEHLLGPVAREGLQMMAGLFWDLGDSGATLPRLSAGRATTLR
;
A
#
# COMPACT_ATOMS: atom_id res chain seq x y z
N PHE A 1 7.27 3.34 -34.73
CA PHE A 1 6.20 4.02 -35.48
C PHE A 1 6.59 4.20 -36.95
N ASP A 2 7.80 4.68 -37.25
CA ASP A 2 8.26 4.89 -38.64
C ASP A 2 8.39 3.63 -39.49
N ALA A 3 8.96 2.55 -38.97
CA ALA A 3 9.10 1.28 -39.68
C ALA A 3 7.75 0.59 -40.00
N ARG A 4 6.63 1.13 -39.51
CA ARG A 4 5.26 0.66 -39.78
C ARG A 4 4.43 1.68 -40.57
N GLY A 5 5.05 2.74 -41.08
CA GLY A 5 4.39 3.77 -41.90
C GLY A 5 3.56 4.79 -41.11
N LEU A 6 3.75 4.90 -39.80
CA LEU A 6 2.96 5.78 -38.91
C LEU A 6 3.72 7.07 -38.53
N ALA A 7 4.42 7.68 -39.48
CA ALA A 7 5.31 8.85 -39.25
C ALA A 7 4.56 10.15 -38.86
N MET A 8 3.23 10.15 -38.90
CA MET A 8 2.37 11.26 -38.48
C MET A 8 1.95 11.21 -37.00
N ILE A 9 2.33 10.15 -36.28
CA ILE A 9 1.94 9.93 -34.87
C ILE A 9 3.16 10.21 -34.00
N ASP A 10 3.00 11.13 -33.05
CA ASP A 10 3.94 11.37 -31.96
C ASP A 10 3.40 10.75 -30.66
N VAL A 11 4.29 10.27 -29.80
CA VAL A 11 3.93 9.61 -28.53
C VAL A 11 4.87 10.08 -27.43
N ASP A 12 4.31 10.79 -26.46
CA ASP A 12 5.01 11.22 -25.26
C ASP A 12 4.51 10.47 -24.03
N VAL A 13 5.43 10.14 -23.13
CA VAL A 13 5.11 9.60 -21.80
C VAL A 13 5.11 10.74 -20.80
N GLU A 14 3.93 11.16 -20.38
CA GLU A 14 3.80 12.27 -19.42
C GLU A 14 4.14 11.87 -17.98
N GLN A 15 3.83 10.63 -17.58
CA GLN A 15 4.05 10.17 -16.22
C GLN A 15 4.42 8.69 -16.16
N SER A 16 5.37 8.38 -15.28
CA SER A 16 5.75 7.01 -14.92
C SER A 16 6.02 6.97 -13.42
N ASN A 17 5.55 5.93 -12.75
CA ASN A 17 5.76 5.70 -11.32
C ASN A 17 6.40 4.34 -11.11
N ALA A 18 7.39 4.27 -10.21
CA ALA A 18 8.01 3.00 -9.86
C ALA A 18 7.02 2.13 -9.07
N ALA A 19 6.94 0.84 -9.43
CA ALA A 19 6.25 -0.13 -8.60
C ALA A 19 7.03 -0.33 -7.29
N THR A 20 6.31 -0.36 -6.17
CA THR A 20 6.90 -0.58 -4.85
C THR A 20 6.23 -1.76 -4.17
N ARG A 21 7.00 -2.49 -3.35
CA ARG A 21 6.51 -3.62 -2.56
C ARG A 21 7.39 -3.82 -1.33
N LEU A 22 6.76 -3.86 -0.16
CA LEU A 22 7.41 -4.36 1.05
C LEU A 22 7.42 -5.90 1.03
N SER A 23 8.51 -6.52 1.46
CA SER A 23 8.57 -7.98 1.57
C SER A 23 7.43 -8.50 2.47
N PRO A 24 6.65 -9.52 2.06
CA PRO A 24 5.64 -10.15 2.92
C PRO A 24 6.21 -10.72 4.23
N ASP A 25 7.51 -11.04 4.23
CA ASP A 25 8.23 -11.55 5.41
C ASP A 25 8.80 -10.45 6.31
N ASP A 26 8.62 -9.18 5.95
CA ASP A 26 9.12 -8.06 6.73
C ASP A 26 8.47 -8.05 8.15
N PRO A 27 9.26 -7.82 9.21
CA PRO A 27 8.74 -7.72 10.57
C PRO A 27 7.58 -6.73 10.73
N TRP A 28 7.57 -5.64 9.97
CA TRP A 28 6.47 -4.66 9.96
C TRP A 28 5.16 -5.25 9.44
N VAL A 29 5.21 -6.13 8.43
CA VAL A 29 4.02 -6.82 7.90
C VAL A 29 3.42 -7.74 8.97
N ARG A 30 4.26 -8.56 9.61
CA ARG A 30 3.83 -9.50 10.66
C ARG A 30 3.27 -8.76 11.87
N TRP A 31 3.91 -7.65 12.26
CA TRP A 31 3.44 -6.80 13.35
C TRP A 31 2.08 -6.17 13.05
N ALA A 32 1.92 -5.59 11.84
CA ALA A 32 0.66 -4.95 11.46
C ALA A 32 -0.49 -5.96 11.39
N ILE A 33 -0.26 -7.14 10.82
CA ILE A 33 -1.24 -8.25 10.83
C ILE A 33 -1.65 -8.56 12.27
N ALA A 34 -0.69 -8.80 13.16
CA ALA A 34 -1.01 -9.15 14.55
C ALA A 34 -1.78 -8.04 15.28
N SER A 35 -1.46 -6.76 15.04
CA SER A 35 -2.17 -5.61 15.62
C SER A 35 -3.62 -5.51 15.13
N LEU A 36 -3.80 -5.62 13.81
CA LEU A 36 -5.12 -5.57 13.17
C LEU A 36 -6.00 -6.76 13.58
N GLU A 37 -5.44 -7.97 13.68
CA GLU A 37 -6.16 -9.17 14.13
C GLU A 37 -6.60 -9.06 15.59
N ARG A 38 -5.73 -8.56 16.49
CA ARG A 38 -6.11 -8.31 17.89
C ARG A 38 -7.24 -7.28 18.01
N THR A 39 -7.15 -6.21 17.22
CA THR A 39 -8.08 -5.08 17.29
C THR A 39 -9.45 -5.40 16.69
N SER A 40 -9.47 -6.10 15.55
CA SER A 40 -10.69 -6.46 14.84
C SER A 40 -11.31 -7.79 15.29
N GLY A 41 -10.52 -8.68 15.90
CA GLY A 41 -10.92 -10.06 16.21
C GLY A 41 -11.10 -10.93 14.96
N LYS A 42 -10.67 -10.46 13.79
CA LYS A 42 -10.80 -11.15 12.50
C LYS A 42 -9.43 -11.49 11.95
N ARG A 43 -9.37 -12.55 11.13
CA ARG A 43 -8.16 -12.89 10.37
C ARG A 43 -7.90 -11.85 9.28
N VAL A 44 -6.66 -11.38 9.17
CA VAL A 44 -6.25 -10.42 8.13
C VAL A 44 -5.83 -11.16 6.86
N ALA A 45 -6.31 -10.68 5.71
CA ALA A 45 -5.84 -11.14 4.41
C ALA A 45 -4.61 -10.32 3.98
N LEU A 46 -3.51 -11.00 3.66
CA LEU A 46 -2.31 -10.37 3.10
C LEU A 46 -2.33 -10.48 1.57
N LEU A 47 -2.44 -9.34 0.91
CA LEU A 47 -2.31 -9.23 -0.55
C LEU A 47 -0.91 -8.68 -0.87
N PRO A 48 0.00 -9.48 -1.47
CA PRO A 48 1.39 -9.06 -1.68
C PRO A 48 1.53 -7.99 -2.77
N ASN A 49 0.54 -7.86 -3.66
CA ASN A 49 0.47 -6.81 -4.67
C ASN A 49 -1.00 -6.43 -4.86
N LEU A 50 -1.23 -5.15 -5.15
CA LEU A 50 -2.55 -4.60 -5.48
C LEU A 50 -2.38 -3.64 -6.66
N GLY A 51 -3.34 -3.65 -7.59
CA GLY A 51 -3.38 -2.68 -8.68
C GLY A 51 -3.72 -1.27 -8.17
N GLY A 52 -3.26 -0.26 -8.89
CA GLY A 52 -3.42 1.16 -8.52
C GLY A 52 -2.06 1.83 -8.31
N THR A 53 -2.09 3.16 -8.22
CA THR A 53 -0.88 3.99 -8.09
C THR A 53 -1.06 4.97 -6.93
N LEU A 54 -0.10 4.98 -6.02
CA LEU A 54 0.07 6.03 -5.02
C LEU A 54 1.52 6.53 -5.10
N PRO A 55 1.83 7.72 -4.57
CA PRO A 55 3.20 8.23 -4.45
C PRO A 55 3.99 7.48 -3.34
N ASN A 56 3.98 6.15 -3.39
CA ASN A 56 4.54 5.29 -2.34
C ASN A 56 6.08 5.21 -2.43
N ASP A 57 6.66 5.47 -3.60
CA ASP A 57 8.09 5.52 -3.86
C ASP A 57 8.81 6.59 -3.02
N ALA A 58 8.17 7.74 -2.78
CA ALA A 58 8.69 8.77 -1.89
C ALA A 58 8.93 8.24 -0.46
N PHE A 59 8.08 7.33 0.03
CA PHE A 59 8.28 6.74 1.36
C PHE A 59 9.19 5.51 1.32
N ALA A 60 8.96 4.61 0.37
CA ALA A 60 9.67 3.33 0.29
C ALA A 60 11.14 3.51 -0.15
N GLU A 61 11.40 4.31 -1.18
CA GLU A 61 12.73 4.42 -1.78
C GLU A 61 13.48 5.66 -1.29
N VAL A 62 12.83 6.82 -1.22
CA VAL A 62 13.51 8.07 -0.83
C VAL A 62 13.74 8.11 0.68
N LEU A 63 12.73 7.78 1.49
CA LEU A 63 12.85 7.77 2.96
C LEU A 63 13.28 6.41 3.52
N GLY A 64 13.24 5.33 2.72
CA GLY A 64 13.59 3.98 3.18
C GLY A 64 12.63 3.45 4.26
N LEU A 65 11.37 3.86 4.23
CA LEU A 65 10.36 3.49 5.22
C LEU A 65 9.56 2.26 4.80
N PRO A 66 9.19 1.38 5.74
CA PRO A 66 8.27 0.29 5.45
C PRO A 66 6.89 0.87 5.14
N THR A 67 6.32 0.51 3.98
CA THR A 67 4.99 0.96 3.56
C THR A 67 4.01 -0.19 3.58
N ILE A 68 2.92 -0.06 4.33
CA ILE A 68 1.84 -1.04 4.44
C ILE A 68 0.53 -0.37 4.01
N TRP A 69 -0.23 -1.04 3.14
CA TRP A 69 -1.56 -0.57 2.74
C TRP A 69 -2.65 -1.31 3.50
N ILE A 70 -3.60 -0.54 4.02
CA ILE A 70 -4.75 -1.04 4.78
C ILE A 70 -6.01 -0.45 4.14
N PRO A 71 -6.68 -1.19 3.24
CA PRO A 71 -7.85 -0.70 2.53
C PRO A 71 -9.05 -0.53 3.48
N HIS A 72 -9.67 0.66 3.45
CA HIS A 72 -10.95 0.95 4.10
C HIS A 72 -12.08 1.01 3.06
N SER A 73 -12.04 0.07 2.12
CA SER A 73 -12.93 0.00 0.96
C SER A 73 -13.40 -1.42 0.75
N TYR A 74 -14.25 -1.60 -0.26
CA TYR A 74 -14.74 -2.91 -0.67
C TYR A 74 -14.93 -2.93 -2.19
N PRO A 75 -14.98 -4.10 -2.86
CA PRO A 75 -14.93 -4.17 -4.33
C PRO A 75 -16.01 -3.36 -5.08
N GLY A 76 -17.15 -3.05 -4.45
CA GLY A 76 -18.27 -2.32 -5.06
C GLY A 76 -18.36 -0.84 -4.67
N CYS A 77 -17.34 -0.26 -4.04
CA CYS A 77 -17.39 1.15 -3.62
C CYS A 77 -17.34 2.18 -4.77
N SER A 78 -17.15 1.71 -6.02
CA SER A 78 -17.15 2.55 -7.22
C SER A 78 -16.11 3.69 -7.19
N GLN A 79 -14.89 3.42 -6.70
CA GLN A 79 -13.81 4.42 -6.71
C GLN A 79 -13.61 4.98 -8.13
N HIS A 80 -13.62 6.31 -8.24
CA HIS A 80 -13.50 7.03 -9.52
C HIS A 80 -14.67 6.81 -10.50
N ALA A 81 -15.84 6.35 -10.03
CA ALA A 81 -17.03 6.18 -10.85
C ALA A 81 -18.26 6.85 -10.20
N PRO A 82 -19.35 7.10 -10.96
CA PRO A 82 -20.61 7.57 -10.39
C PRO A 82 -21.11 6.65 -9.27
N ASP A 83 -21.84 7.24 -8.32
CA ASP A 83 -22.34 6.57 -7.11
C ASP A 83 -21.22 5.94 -6.24
N GLU A 84 -20.03 6.56 -6.24
CA GLU A 84 -18.97 6.26 -5.27
C GLU A 84 -19.49 6.39 -3.85
N HIS A 85 -19.28 5.37 -3.03
CA HIS A 85 -19.82 5.34 -1.68
C HIS A 85 -19.04 4.44 -0.73
N LEU A 86 -19.25 4.68 0.57
CA LEU A 86 -18.64 3.93 1.65
C LEU A 86 -19.72 3.33 2.56
N LEU A 87 -19.60 2.05 2.86
CA LEU A 87 -20.50 1.40 3.81
C LEU A 87 -20.17 1.85 5.24
N GLY A 88 -21.17 2.28 6.00
CA GLY A 88 -21.01 2.67 7.41
C GLY A 88 -20.30 1.61 8.27
N PRO A 89 -20.60 0.30 8.13
CA PRO A 89 -19.86 -0.76 8.81
C PRO A 89 -18.38 -0.82 8.44
N VAL A 90 -18.01 -0.61 7.17
CA VAL A 90 -16.60 -0.59 6.71
C VAL A 90 -15.88 0.61 7.30
N ALA A 91 -16.51 1.80 7.31
CA ALA A 91 -15.95 2.99 7.93
C ALA A 91 -15.70 2.80 9.44
N ARG A 92 -16.65 2.20 10.15
CA ARG A 92 -16.54 1.91 11.59
C ARG A 92 -15.40 0.95 11.89
N GLU A 93 -15.30 -0.15 11.15
CA GLU A 93 -14.22 -1.12 11.32
C GLU A 93 -12.86 -0.52 10.96
N GLY A 94 -12.78 0.26 9.87
CA GLY A 94 -11.57 0.97 9.49
C GLY A 94 -11.07 1.92 10.57
N LEU A 95 -11.98 2.71 11.16
CA LEU A 95 -11.64 3.59 12.28
C LEU A 95 -11.12 2.80 13.49
N GLN A 96 -11.79 1.70 13.85
CA GLN A 96 -11.36 0.83 14.94
C GLN A 96 -9.96 0.25 14.69
N MET A 97 -9.74 -0.31 13.49
CA MET A 97 -8.46 -0.90 13.09
C MET A 97 -7.32 0.11 13.14
N MET A 98 -7.50 1.30 12.57
CA MET A 98 -6.45 2.32 12.55
C MET A 98 -6.17 2.90 13.94
N ALA A 99 -7.20 3.05 14.79
CA ALA A 99 -7.01 3.48 16.17
C ALA A 99 -6.16 2.46 16.95
N GLY A 100 -6.46 1.16 16.82
CA GLY A 100 -5.67 0.10 17.46
C GLY A 100 -4.25 0.01 16.90
N LEU A 101 -4.08 0.13 15.58
CA LEU A 101 -2.75 0.12 14.95
C LEU A 101 -1.88 1.28 15.42
N PHE A 102 -2.43 2.50 15.49
CA PHE A 102 -1.68 3.66 15.97
C PHE A 102 -1.37 3.59 17.47
N TRP A 103 -2.27 3.00 18.27
CA TRP A 103 -2.00 2.72 19.68
C TRP A 103 -0.80 1.75 19.81
N ASP A 104 -0.86 0.60 19.14
CA ASP A 104 0.20 -0.41 19.18
C ASP A 104 1.52 0.13 18.62
N LEU A 105 1.47 1.05 17.65
CA LEU A 105 2.65 1.69 17.07
C LEU A 105 3.40 2.51 18.13
N GLY A 106 2.66 3.26 18.96
CA GLY A 106 3.22 4.02 20.07
C GLY A 106 3.77 3.14 21.19
N ASP A 107 3.09 2.02 21.48
CA ASP A 107 3.45 1.11 22.57
C ASP A 107 4.65 0.20 22.22
N SER A 108 4.64 -0.39 21.03
CA SER A 108 5.57 -1.46 20.65
C SER A 108 6.36 -1.20 19.37
N GLY A 109 5.98 -0.20 18.57
CA GLY A 109 6.59 0.05 17.26
C GLY A 109 8.08 0.39 17.32
N ALA A 110 8.55 0.97 18.42
CA ALA A 110 9.97 1.26 18.65
C ALA A 110 10.86 0.00 18.76
N THR A 111 10.26 -1.17 18.99
CA THR A 111 10.98 -2.45 19.11
C THR A 111 11.26 -3.10 17.75
N LEU A 112 10.63 -2.62 16.68
CA LEU A 112 10.79 -3.17 15.34
C LEU A 112 12.09 -2.69 14.68
N PRO A 113 12.71 -3.52 13.84
CA PRO A 113 13.88 -3.10 13.10
C PRO A 113 13.53 -1.92 12.20
N ARG A 114 14.37 -0.89 12.24
CA ARG A 114 14.38 0.11 11.19
C ARG A 114 14.94 -0.55 9.94
N LEU A 115 14.32 -0.29 8.79
CA LEU A 115 14.93 -0.70 7.53
C LEU A 115 16.31 -0.05 7.46
N SER A 116 17.35 -0.86 7.35
CA SER A 116 18.66 -0.36 6.96
C SER A 116 18.50 0.18 5.54
N ALA A 117 18.95 1.39 5.27
CA ALA A 117 19.04 1.93 3.91
C ALA A 117 19.86 0.95 3.04
N GLY A 118 19.16 0.05 2.35
CA GLY A 118 19.71 -1.09 1.65
C GLY A 118 19.37 -0.94 0.18
N ARG A 119 20.41 -0.66 -0.61
CA ARG A 119 20.41 -0.46 -2.07
C ARG A 119 19.23 -1.12 -2.78
N ALA A 120 18.48 -0.30 -3.52
CA ALA A 120 17.53 -0.68 -4.56
C ALA A 120 17.93 -2.03 -5.17
N THR A 121 17.23 -3.08 -4.78
CA THR A 121 17.45 -4.40 -5.35
C THR A 121 16.79 -4.36 -6.72
N THR A 122 17.61 -4.24 -7.77
CA THR A 122 17.17 -4.31 -9.15
C THR A 122 16.36 -5.60 -9.32
N LEU A 123 15.06 -5.45 -9.57
CA LEU A 123 14.21 -6.55 -10.05
C LEU A 123 14.86 -7.09 -11.33
N ARG A 124 15.29 -8.35 -11.29
CA ARG A 124 15.60 -9.15 -12.48
C ARG A 124 14.33 -9.77 -13.02
#